data_AF-A0A6C0M112-F1
#
_entry.id   AF-A0A6C0M112-F1
#
_cell.length_a   1.000
_cell.length_b   1.000
_cell.length_c   1.000
_cell.angle_alpha   90.00
_cell.angle_beta   90.00
_cell.angle_gamma   90.00
#
_symmetry.space_group_name_H-M   'P 1'
#
loop_
_entity.id
_entity.type
_entity.pdbx_description
1 polymer ?
#
loop_
_entity_poly.entity_id
_entity_poly.type
_entity_poly.pdbx_seq_one_letter_code
_entity_poly.pdbx_strand_id
1 'polypeptide(L)'
;MSACVYLPTSIGEAIDKLTILDIKLERISDANRKADVQREHDALLKHATLTEFIQTHTDLYNTMKKANAIIWDMMDVLRDGASRISGEEYLKTCKDCIEFNDIRFRIKSRINQASNSELREQKSYKVTVFKLSILGLRESHADISTVHRILQRPMQYYGMLYDEVQMTTDADNGANVIVNLNDFSHIVSDEPRLKQHIYDALNVSDAIMDRLM
;
A
#
# COMPACT_ATOMS: atom_id res chain seq x y z
N MET A 1 -22.80 -34.38 -0.54
CA MET A 1 -21.92 -33.51 0.28
C MET A 1 -21.01 -32.78 -0.68
N SER A 2 -21.02 -31.45 -0.69
CA SER A 2 -20.03 -30.68 -1.46
C SER A 2 -18.72 -30.72 -0.68
N ALA A 3 -17.66 -31.26 -1.28
CA ALA A 3 -16.37 -31.39 -0.62
C ALA A 3 -15.67 -30.02 -0.62
N CYS A 4 -15.69 -29.33 0.52
CA CYS A 4 -14.95 -28.10 0.74
C CYS A 4 -13.88 -28.34 1.82
N VAL A 5 -12.70 -27.75 1.64
CA VAL A 5 -11.60 -27.80 2.61
C VAL A 5 -11.54 -26.46 3.32
N TYR A 6 -11.48 -26.49 4.64
CA TYR A 6 -11.30 -25.30 5.47
C TYR A 6 -9.84 -25.22 5.91
N LEU A 7 -9.16 -24.15 5.53
CA LEU A 7 -7.78 -23.87 5.90
C LEU A 7 -7.74 -22.61 6.77
N PRO A 8 -7.03 -22.63 7.90
CA PRO A 8 -6.75 -21.40 8.62
C PRO A 8 -5.86 -20.49 7.76
N THR A 9 -6.16 -19.20 7.73
CA THR A 9 -5.46 -18.19 6.92
C THR A 9 -5.39 -16.88 7.69
N SER A 10 -4.44 -16.01 7.35
CA SER A 10 -4.42 -14.65 7.88
C SER A 10 -5.62 -13.83 7.37
N ILE A 11 -6.03 -12.81 8.12
CA ILE A 11 -7.09 -11.87 7.67
C ILE A 11 -6.64 -11.14 6.40
N GLY A 12 -5.36 -10.77 6.31
CA GLY A 12 -4.76 -10.15 5.12
C GLY A 12 -4.89 -11.02 3.88
N GLU A 13 -4.59 -12.31 3.96
CA GLU A 13 -4.77 -13.26 2.84
C GLU A 13 -6.26 -13.47 2.49
N ALA A 14 -7.14 -13.50 3.48
CA ALA A 14 -8.57 -13.62 3.24
C ALA A 14 -9.14 -12.39 2.52
N ILE A 15 -8.76 -11.18 2.93
CA ILE A 15 -9.15 -9.93 2.26
C ILE A 15 -8.52 -9.83 0.87
N ASP A 16 -7.25 -10.20 0.70
CA ASP A 16 -6.61 -10.28 -0.62
C ASP A 16 -7.42 -11.17 -1.57
N LYS A 17 -7.74 -12.40 -1.14
CA LYS A 17 -8.59 -13.31 -1.92
C LYS A 17 -9.96 -12.71 -2.22
N LEU A 18 -10.62 -12.11 -1.23
CA LEU A 18 -11.95 -11.52 -1.40
C LEU A 18 -11.95 -10.39 -2.44
N THR A 19 -10.95 -9.49 -2.38
CA THR A 19 -10.83 -8.39 -3.36
C THR A 19 -10.53 -8.87 -4.78
N ILE A 20 -9.79 -9.99 -4.94
CA ILE A 20 -9.60 -10.62 -6.25
C ILE A 20 -10.93 -11.19 -6.78
N LEU A 21 -11.75 -11.80 -5.91
CA LEU A 21 -13.06 -12.32 -6.29
C LEU A 21 -14.01 -11.20 -6.70
N ASP A 22 -14.00 -10.07 -5.99
CA ASP A 22 -14.69 -8.83 -6.37
C ASP A 22 -14.35 -8.41 -7.81
N ILE A 23 -13.06 -8.28 -8.12
CA ILE A 23 -12.59 -7.88 -9.46
C ILE A 23 -13.02 -8.90 -10.51
N LYS A 24 -12.97 -10.19 -10.19
CA LYS A 24 -13.44 -11.25 -11.09
C LYS A 24 -14.94 -11.14 -11.36
N LEU A 25 -15.76 -10.83 -10.35
CA LEU A 25 -17.20 -10.60 -10.53
C LEU A 25 -17.47 -9.39 -11.43
N GLU A 26 -16.63 -8.36 -11.37
CA GLU A 26 -16.73 -7.17 -12.22
C GLU A 26 -16.30 -7.45 -13.67
N ARG A 27 -15.21 -8.21 -13.87
CA ARG A 27 -14.53 -8.32 -15.17
C ARG A 27 -14.83 -9.59 -15.97
N ILE A 28 -15.24 -10.69 -15.32
CA ILE A 28 -15.59 -11.93 -16.03
C ILE A 28 -16.99 -11.81 -16.61
N SER A 29 -17.10 -11.94 -17.93
CA SER A 29 -18.36 -11.89 -18.67
C SER A 29 -19.06 -13.25 -18.82
N ASP A 30 -18.32 -14.35 -18.76
CA ASP A 30 -18.89 -15.70 -18.83
C ASP A 30 -19.75 -16.01 -17.60
N ALA A 31 -21.03 -16.30 -17.82
CA ALA A 31 -22.01 -16.45 -16.75
C ALA A 31 -21.72 -17.64 -15.82
N ASN A 32 -21.25 -18.77 -16.38
CA ASN A 32 -20.96 -19.97 -15.59
C ASN A 32 -19.76 -19.75 -14.69
N ARG A 33 -18.67 -19.19 -15.24
CA ARG A 33 -17.47 -18.83 -14.46
C ARG A 33 -17.77 -17.77 -13.40
N LYS A 34 -18.61 -16.79 -13.73
CA LYS A 34 -19.04 -15.76 -12.76
C LYS A 34 -19.87 -16.36 -11.62
N ALA A 35 -20.75 -17.33 -11.91
CA ALA A 35 -21.49 -18.06 -10.87
C ALA A 35 -20.56 -18.83 -9.91
N ASP A 36 -19.47 -19.41 -10.43
CA ASP A 36 -18.47 -20.09 -9.60
C ASP A 36 -17.72 -19.11 -8.69
N VAL A 37 -17.32 -17.96 -9.23
CA VAL A 37 -16.69 -16.87 -8.46
C VAL A 37 -17.64 -16.35 -7.38
N GLN A 38 -18.92 -16.16 -7.70
CA GLN A 38 -19.93 -15.68 -6.74
C GLN A 38 -20.06 -16.64 -5.57
N ARG A 39 -20.10 -17.95 -5.82
CA ARG A 39 -20.17 -18.97 -4.75
C ARG A 39 -18.97 -18.89 -3.80
N GLU A 40 -17.78 -18.66 -4.33
CA GLU A 40 -16.55 -18.54 -3.52
C GLU A 40 -16.53 -17.20 -2.74
N HIS A 41 -16.95 -16.11 -3.38
CA HIS A 41 -17.08 -14.79 -2.77
C HIS A 41 -18.07 -14.80 -1.59
N ASP A 42 -19.26 -15.36 -1.80
CA ASP A 42 -20.30 -15.46 -0.78
C ASP A 42 -19.89 -16.37 0.38
N ALA A 43 -19.03 -17.37 0.13
CA ALA A 43 -18.48 -18.21 1.18
C ALA A 43 -17.56 -17.40 2.12
N LEU A 44 -16.74 -16.49 1.58
CA LEU A 44 -15.88 -15.61 2.38
C LEU A 44 -16.72 -14.59 3.16
N LEU A 45 -17.71 -13.94 2.54
CA LEU A 45 -18.55 -12.93 3.21
C LEU A 45 -19.40 -13.48 4.37
N LYS A 46 -19.58 -14.80 4.49
CA LYS A 46 -20.23 -15.40 5.66
C LYS A 46 -19.39 -15.31 6.94
N HIS A 47 -18.10 -15.02 6.84
CA HIS A 47 -17.24 -14.84 8.00
C HIS A 47 -17.42 -13.44 8.59
N ALA A 48 -18.03 -13.38 9.78
CA ALA A 48 -18.32 -12.12 10.49
C ALA A 48 -17.07 -11.22 10.66
N THR A 49 -15.91 -11.83 10.95
CA THR A 49 -14.63 -11.13 11.06
C THR A 49 -14.26 -10.38 9.78
N LEU A 50 -14.52 -10.95 8.60
CA LEU A 50 -14.23 -10.27 7.33
C LEU A 50 -15.22 -9.13 7.09
N THR A 51 -16.51 -9.34 7.34
CA THR A 51 -17.52 -8.29 7.15
C THR A 51 -17.31 -7.10 8.11
N GLU A 52 -16.97 -7.38 9.37
CA GLU A 52 -16.65 -6.34 10.36
C GLU A 52 -15.38 -5.58 9.95
N PHE A 53 -14.34 -6.30 9.50
CA PHE A 53 -13.12 -5.67 9.01
C PHE A 53 -13.40 -4.72 7.85
N ILE A 54 -14.19 -5.14 6.86
CA ILE A 54 -14.53 -4.32 5.68
C ILE A 54 -15.27 -3.03 6.09
N GLN A 55 -16.19 -3.14 7.06
CA GLN A 55 -16.93 -1.99 7.57
C GLN A 55 -16.04 -1.02 8.36
N THR A 56 -15.10 -1.55 9.15
CA THR A 56 -14.27 -0.75 10.05
C THR A 56 -13.06 -0.16 9.33
N HIS A 57 -12.56 -0.86 8.30
CA HIS A 57 -11.33 -0.53 7.57
C HIS A 57 -11.57 -0.50 6.05
N THR A 58 -12.66 0.16 5.64
CA THR A 58 -13.07 0.28 4.23
C THR A 58 -11.95 0.79 3.33
N ASP A 59 -11.15 1.75 3.80
CA ASP A 59 -10.01 2.28 3.03
C ASP A 59 -8.96 1.19 2.75
N LEU A 60 -8.61 0.36 3.73
CA LEU A 60 -7.65 -0.74 3.52
C LEU A 60 -8.18 -1.81 2.57
N TYR A 61 -9.48 -2.12 2.62
CA TYR A 61 -10.13 -3.01 1.66
C TYR A 61 -10.04 -2.44 0.23
N ASN A 62 -10.39 -1.16 0.07
CA ASN A 62 -10.36 -0.47 -1.21
C ASN A 62 -8.94 -0.36 -1.77
N THR A 63 -7.95 -0.04 -0.95
CA THR A 63 -6.53 0.00 -1.36
C THR A 63 -6.05 -1.38 -1.81
N MET A 64 -6.42 -2.46 -1.10
CA MET A 64 -6.11 -3.84 -1.53
C MET A 64 -6.75 -4.16 -2.89
N LYS A 65 -8.03 -3.83 -3.07
CA LYS A 65 -8.75 -4.03 -4.33
C LYS A 65 -8.11 -3.25 -5.48
N LYS A 66 -7.76 -1.98 -5.27
CA LYS A 66 -7.03 -1.14 -6.26
C LYS A 66 -5.71 -1.78 -6.65
N ALA A 67 -4.89 -2.23 -5.68
CA ALA A 67 -3.62 -2.90 -5.97
C ALA A 67 -3.81 -4.17 -6.81
N ASN A 68 -4.80 -5.01 -6.45
CA ASN A 68 -5.13 -6.21 -7.23
C ASN A 68 -5.65 -5.88 -8.64
N ALA A 69 -6.42 -4.81 -8.81
CA ALA A 69 -6.90 -4.37 -10.12
C ALA A 69 -5.76 -3.88 -11.03
N ILE A 70 -4.80 -3.12 -10.47
CA ILE A 70 -3.60 -2.68 -11.21
C ILE A 70 -2.77 -3.88 -11.66
N ILE A 71 -2.55 -4.87 -10.78
CA ILE A 71 -1.84 -6.10 -11.14
C ILE A 71 -2.60 -6.84 -12.23
N TRP A 72 -3.93 -6.93 -12.14
CA TRP A 72 -4.76 -7.54 -13.19
C TRP A 72 -4.55 -6.84 -14.54
N ASP A 73 -4.63 -5.52 -14.59
CA ASP A 73 -4.44 -4.74 -15.82
C ASP A 73 -3.05 -4.96 -16.43
N MET A 74 -2.00 -4.98 -15.59
CA MET A 74 -0.64 -5.31 -16.03
C MET A 74 -0.56 -6.73 -16.58
N MET A 75 -1.21 -7.70 -15.94
CA MET A 75 -1.21 -9.10 -16.39
C MET A 75 -1.96 -9.29 -17.71
N ASP A 76 -3.05 -8.56 -17.95
CA ASP A 76 -3.76 -8.56 -19.22
C ASP A 76 -2.87 -8.01 -20.35
N VAL A 77 -2.14 -6.92 -20.10
CA VAL A 77 -1.14 -6.38 -21.03
C VAL A 77 -0.03 -7.40 -21.30
N LEU A 78 0.52 -8.02 -20.25
CA LEU A 78 1.64 -8.96 -20.38
C LEU A 78 1.26 -10.30 -21.05
N ARG A 79 -0.01 -10.73 -20.96
CA ARG A 79 -0.48 -12.00 -21.53
C ARG A 79 -1.08 -11.84 -22.92
N ASP A 80 -2.02 -10.91 -23.07
CA ASP A 80 -2.86 -10.79 -24.27
C ASP A 80 -2.49 -9.54 -25.10
N GLY A 81 -1.84 -8.56 -24.47
CA GLY A 81 -1.38 -7.31 -25.08
C GLY A 81 0.08 -7.28 -25.52
N ALA A 82 0.86 -8.33 -25.28
CA ALA A 82 2.32 -8.29 -25.43
C ALA A 82 2.79 -7.94 -26.86
N SER A 83 2.04 -8.35 -27.89
CA SER A 83 2.33 -8.01 -29.29
C SER A 83 2.03 -6.56 -29.67
N ARG A 84 1.38 -5.80 -28.79
CA ARG A 84 0.94 -4.41 -29.00
C ARG A 84 1.86 -3.38 -28.35
N ILE A 85 2.87 -3.82 -27.60
CA ILE A 85 3.80 -2.96 -26.87
C ILE A 85 5.24 -3.23 -27.29
N SER A 86 6.12 -2.26 -27.05
CA SER A 86 7.55 -2.42 -27.31
C SER A 86 8.20 -3.37 -26.30
N GLY A 87 9.38 -3.92 -26.63
CA GLY A 87 10.14 -4.74 -25.68
C GLY A 87 10.57 -3.98 -24.42
N GLU A 88 10.82 -2.67 -24.53
CA GLU A 88 11.14 -1.81 -23.39
C GLU A 88 9.91 -1.62 -22.48
N GLU A 89 8.75 -1.36 -23.07
CA GLU A 89 7.49 -1.22 -22.34
C GLU A 89 7.06 -2.54 -21.68
N TYR A 90 7.30 -3.68 -22.34
CA TYR A 90 7.08 -5.00 -21.77
C TYR A 90 7.97 -5.21 -20.54
N LEU A 91 9.28 -4.93 -20.66
CA LEU A 91 10.22 -5.06 -19.54
C LEU A 91 9.85 -4.13 -18.37
N LYS A 92 9.43 -2.89 -18.67
CA LYS A 92 8.94 -1.95 -17.66
C LYS A 92 7.69 -2.51 -16.95
N THR A 93 6.72 -3.00 -17.70
CA THR A 93 5.48 -3.58 -17.14
C THR A 93 5.75 -4.80 -16.27
N CYS A 94 6.72 -5.64 -16.64
CA CYS A 94 7.18 -6.74 -15.78
C CYS A 94 7.76 -6.25 -14.46
N LYS A 95 8.63 -5.23 -14.49
CA LYS A 95 9.21 -4.64 -13.27
C LYS A 95 8.14 -4.01 -12.38
N ASP A 96 7.24 -3.23 -12.97
CA ASP A 96 6.13 -2.60 -12.26
C ASP A 96 5.22 -3.68 -11.63
N CYS A 97 4.94 -4.78 -12.34
CA CYS A 97 4.12 -5.88 -11.82
C CYS A 97 4.77 -6.56 -10.59
N ILE A 98 6.11 -6.73 -10.59
CA ILE A 98 6.86 -7.22 -9.43
C ILE A 98 6.74 -6.23 -8.25
N GLU A 99 6.92 -4.94 -8.51
CA GLU A 99 6.81 -3.89 -7.49
C GLU A 99 5.39 -3.86 -6.87
N PHE A 100 4.34 -3.89 -7.70
CA PHE A 100 2.96 -3.92 -7.21
C PHE A 100 2.62 -5.20 -6.45
N ASN A 101 3.25 -6.34 -6.77
CA ASN A 101 3.14 -7.55 -5.97
C ASN A 101 3.71 -7.37 -4.56
N ASP A 102 4.83 -6.64 -4.43
CA ASP A 102 5.42 -6.28 -3.15
C ASP A 102 4.56 -5.29 -2.37
N ILE A 103 4.01 -4.27 -3.04
CA ILE A 103 3.03 -3.34 -2.45
C ILE A 103 1.83 -4.12 -1.91
N ARG A 104 1.25 -5.04 -2.68
CA ARG A 104 0.14 -5.90 -2.25
C ARG A 104 0.46 -6.68 -0.97
N PHE A 105 1.66 -7.25 -0.90
CA PHE A 105 2.11 -7.94 0.32
C PHE A 105 2.17 -7.00 1.53
N ARG A 106 2.66 -5.76 1.37
CA ARG A 106 2.69 -4.78 2.47
C ARG A 106 1.30 -4.34 2.90
N ILE A 107 0.36 -4.20 1.95
CA ILE A 107 -1.05 -3.95 2.28
C ILE A 107 -1.62 -5.12 3.09
N LYS A 108 -1.32 -6.39 2.73
CA LYS A 108 -1.72 -7.55 3.54
C LYS A 108 -1.16 -7.48 4.97
N SER A 109 0.11 -7.08 5.11
CA SER A 109 0.73 -6.89 6.43
C SER A 109 0.02 -5.82 7.26
N ARG A 110 -0.32 -4.67 6.65
CA ARG A 110 -1.10 -3.61 7.31
C ARG A 110 -2.48 -4.08 7.73
N ILE A 111 -3.17 -4.85 6.89
CA ILE A 111 -4.46 -5.48 7.24
C ILE A 111 -4.29 -6.41 8.44
N ASN A 112 -3.26 -7.26 8.45
CA ASN A 112 -2.98 -8.16 9.57
C ASN A 112 -2.70 -7.41 10.86
N GLN A 113 -2.02 -6.26 10.80
CA GLN A 113 -1.79 -5.40 11.97
C GLN A 113 -3.09 -4.76 12.47
N ALA A 114 -3.87 -4.13 11.58
CA ALA A 114 -5.13 -3.47 11.94
C ALA A 114 -6.18 -4.43 12.51
N SER A 115 -6.17 -5.68 12.06
CA SER A 115 -7.08 -6.73 12.51
C SER A 115 -6.55 -7.60 13.65
N ASN A 116 -5.32 -7.36 14.13
CA ASN A 116 -4.62 -8.24 15.07
C ASN A 116 -4.63 -9.72 14.63
N SER A 117 -4.47 -9.98 13.33
CA SER A 117 -4.48 -11.33 12.77
C SER A 117 -3.43 -12.22 13.43
N GLU A 118 -3.87 -13.39 13.88
CA GLU A 118 -3.03 -14.42 14.51
C GLU A 118 -1.99 -14.99 13.52
N LEU A 119 -2.43 -15.25 12.29
CA LEU A 119 -1.56 -15.72 11.22
C LEU A 119 -1.05 -14.54 10.38
N ARG A 120 0.16 -14.69 9.83
CA ARG A 120 0.82 -13.69 8.97
C ARG A 120 1.71 -14.37 7.95
N GLU A 121 1.45 -14.10 6.67
CA GLU A 121 2.34 -14.50 5.57
C GLU A 121 3.74 -13.88 5.75
N GLN A 122 4.80 -14.65 5.45
CA GLN A 122 6.20 -14.21 5.53
C GLN A 122 6.86 -14.27 4.15
N LYS A 123 7.70 -13.28 3.83
CA LYS A 123 8.58 -13.30 2.65
C LYS A 123 10.01 -13.67 3.05
N SER A 124 10.75 -14.29 2.13
CA SER A 124 12.15 -14.69 2.33
C SER A 124 13.18 -13.59 2.06
N TYR A 125 12.75 -12.44 1.54
CA TYR A 125 13.63 -11.35 1.15
C TYR A 125 13.95 -10.43 2.33
N LYS A 126 15.06 -9.68 2.21
CA LYS A 126 15.53 -8.75 3.24
C LYS A 126 14.49 -7.65 3.46
N VAL A 127 14.17 -7.40 4.73
CA VAL A 127 13.33 -6.26 5.15
C VAL A 127 13.91 -4.96 4.61
N THR A 128 13.11 -4.22 3.85
CA THR A 128 13.48 -2.90 3.34
C THR A 128 13.01 -1.82 4.33
N VAL A 129 13.90 -0.87 4.63
CA VAL A 129 13.63 0.19 5.62
C VAL A 129 13.83 1.55 4.96
N PHE A 130 12.81 2.40 5.02
CA PHE A 130 12.94 3.83 4.74
C PHE A 130 13.25 4.56 6.05
N LYS A 131 14.35 5.32 6.09
CA LYS A 131 14.75 6.10 7.26
C LYS A 131 14.61 7.59 6.97
N LEU A 132 13.82 8.28 7.78
CA LEU A 132 13.63 9.72 7.74
C LEU A 132 14.18 10.37 9.01
N SER A 133 15.21 11.19 8.86
CA SER A 133 15.76 11.97 9.97
C SER A 133 15.28 13.42 9.89
N ILE A 134 14.67 13.91 10.98
CA ILE A 134 14.24 15.31 11.12
C ILE A 134 15.20 16.02 12.06
N LEU A 135 15.92 17.02 11.54
CA LEU A 135 16.89 17.81 12.29
C LEU A 135 16.27 19.13 12.76
N GLY A 136 16.56 19.54 14.00
CA GLY A 136 16.19 20.86 14.51
C GLY A 136 14.71 21.06 14.87
N LEU A 137 13.94 19.98 15.00
CA LEU A 137 12.55 20.07 15.47
C LEU A 137 12.55 20.42 16.97
N ARG A 138 11.96 21.57 17.34
CA ARG A 138 11.77 21.94 18.74
C ARG A 138 10.69 21.06 19.35
N GLU A 139 10.86 20.62 20.60
CA GLU A 139 9.91 19.78 21.34
C GLU A 139 8.63 20.53 21.78
N SER A 140 8.12 21.47 20.97
CA SER A 140 6.81 22.06 21.25
C SER A 140 5.71 21.15 20.67
N HIS A 141 4.61 20.99 21.41
CA HIS A 141 3.48 20.14 20.98
C HIS A 141 2.87 20.60 19.64
N ALA A 142 2.93 21.90 19.34
CA ALA A 142 2.43 22.49 18.08
C ALA A 142 3.32 22.12 16.88
N ASP A 143 4.63 22.05 17.08
CA ASP A 143 5.59 21.68 16.03
C ASP A 143 5.46 20.20 15.67
N ILE A 144 5.26 19.33 16.66
CA ILE A 144 5.07 17.89 16.46
C ILE A 144 3.77 17.58 15.70
N SER A 145 2.66 18.25 16.04
CA SER A 145 1.38 18.08 15.33
C SER A 145 1.47 18.53 13.87
N THR A 146 2.19 19.62 13.61
CA THR A 146 2.38 20.16 12.26
C THR A 146 3.23 19.22 11.41
N VAL A 147 4.33 18.70 11.98
CA VAL A 147 5.16 17.69 11.33
C VAL A 147 4.37 16.43 11.01
N HIS A 148 3.56 15.92 11.94
CA HIS A 148 2.73 14.75 11.69
C HIS A 148 1.75 14.97 10.53
N ARG A 149 1.12 16.15 10.46
CA ARG A 149 0.18 16.51 9.38
C ARG A 149 0.87 16.61 8.02
N ILE A 150 2.06 17.23 7.97
CA ILE A 150 2.83 17.37 6.73
C ILE A 150 3.36 16.01 6.26
N LEU A 151 3.89 15.20 7.16
CA LEU A 151 4.50 13.92 6.82
C LEU A 151 3.51 12.77 6.62
N GLN A 152 2.22 12.99 6.90
CA GLN A 152 1.20 11.94 6.76
C GLN A 152 1.23 11.25 5.38
N ARG A 153 1.18 12.00 4.26
CA ARG A 153 1.24 11.35 2.93
C ARG A 153 2.61 10.75 2.61
N PRO A 154 3.75 11.43 2.87
CA PRO A 154 5.05 10.80 2.69
C PRO A 154 5.17 9.46 3.43
N MET A 155 4.70 9.39 4.68
CA MET A 155 4.71 8.14 5.46
C MET A 155 3.79 7.07 4.86
N GLN A 156 2.61 7.46 4.36
CA GLN A 156 1.72 6.54 3.66
C GLN A 156 2.38 5.98 2.39
N TYR A 157 2.99 6.84 1.57
CA TYR A 157 3.72 6.51 0.34
C TYR A 157 4.87 5.55 0.63
N TYR A 158 5.78 5.93 1.53
CA TYR A 158 6.95 5.12 1.84
C TYR A 158 6.60 3.82 2.52
N GLY A 159 5.52 3.75 3.32
CA GLY A 159 5.08 2.47 3.85
C GLY A 159 4.39 1.55 2.83
N MET A 160 4.09 2.02 1.60
CA MET A 160 3.71 1.13 0.50
C MET A 160 4.95 0.56 -0.20
N LEU A 161 6.06 1.28 -0.20
CA LEU A 161 7.28 0.91 -0.91
C LEU A 161 8.30 0.15 -0.03
N TYR A 162 8.23 0.34 1.29
CA TYR A 162 9.15 -0.23 2.26
C TYR A 162 8.41 -1.03 3.32
N ASP A 163 9.06 -2.07 3.83
CA ASP A 163 8.49 -2.94 4.87
C ASP A 163 8.44 -2.22 6.23
N GLU A 164 9.40 -1.33 6.48
CA GLU A 164 9.44 -0.45 7.65
C GLU A 164 9.71 1.00 7.25
N VAL A 165 9.06 1.93 7.97
CA VAL A 165 9.36 3.35 7.92
C VAL A 165 9.80 3.78 9.31
N GLN A 166 11.05 4.21 9.45
CA GLN A 166 11.65 4.65 10.70
C GLN A 166 11.86 6.16 10.65
N MET A 167 11.33 6.87 11.64
CA MET A 167 11.51 8.31 11.79
C MET A 167 12.33 8.59 13.04
N THR A 168 13.41 9.34 12.89
CA THR A 168 14.27 9.75 14.01
C THR A 168 14.38 11.27 14.06
N THR A 169 14.28 11.85 15.25
CA THR A 169 14.62 13.25 15.48
C THR A 169 16.00 13.31 16.10
N ASP A 170 16.91 14.10 15.53
CA ASP A 170 18.31 14.10 15.98
C ASP A 170 18.45 14.84 17.32
N ALA A 171 18.70 14.03 18.33
CA ALA A 171 19.64 14.32 19.41
C ALA A 171 20.54 13.08 19.57
N ASP A 172 21.29 12.68 18.55
CA ASP A 172 22.64 12.12 18.66
C ASP A 172 23.24 11.62 17.32
N ASN A 173 24.28 12.35 16.91
CA ASN A 173 25.51 11.93 16.22
C ASN A 173 25.49 10.67 15.33
N GLY A 174 25.50 10.88 14.02
CA GLY A 174 26.01 9.90 13.07
C GLY A 174 25.96 10.37 11.61
N ALA A 175 26.98 11.12 11.19
CA ALA A 175 27.34 11.45 9.80
C ALA A 175 26.20 11.41 8.77
N ASN A 176 25.43 12.49 8.70
CA ASN A 176 24.33 12.66 7.75
C ASN A 176 24.76 13.56 6.58
N VAL A 177 24.33 13.21 5.36
CA VAL A 177 24.23 14.17 4.26
C VAL A 177 23.15 15.17 4.65
N ILE A 178 23.56 16.39 4.99
CA ILE A 178 22.69 17.44 5.50
C ILE A 178 21.91 18.04 4.33
N VAL A 179 20.61 17.75 4.25
CA VAL A 179 19.68 18.63 3.53
C VAL A 179 19.36 19.77 4.49
N ASN A 180 19.97 20.93 4.25
CA ASN A 180 19.85 22.09 5.13
C ASN A 180 18.49 22.76 4.91
N LEU A 181 17.54 22.49 5.81
CA LEU A 181 16.20 23.09 5.84
C LEU A 181 16.15 24.39 6.68
N ASN A 182 17.30 24.99 7.03
CA ASN A 182 17.38 26.07 8.02
C ASN A 182 16.96 27.48 7.54
N ASP A 183 15.89 27.62 6.76
CA ASP A 183 15.23 28.92 6.68
C ASP A 183 13.71 28.82 6.73
N PHE A 184 13.20 28.45 7.91
CA PHE A 184 11.77 28.44 8.23
C PHE A 184 11.33 29.60 9.11
N SER A 185 12.21 30.59 9.36
CA SER A 185 11.89 31.75 10.20
C SER A 185 10.70 32.57 9.68
N HIS A 186 10.34 32.38 8.40
CA HIS A 186 9.20 33.04 7.73
C HIS A 186 8.13 32.09 7.16
N ILE A 187 8.24 30.77 7.35
CA ILE A 187 7.45 29.76 6.60
C ILE A 187 6.30 29.14 7.40
N VAL A 188 6.24 29.34 8.72
CA VAL A 188 5.08 28.92 9.54
C VAL A 188 3.78 29.63 9.10
N SER A 189 3.86 30.69 8.31
CA SER A 189 2.70 31.40 7.76
C SER A 189 2.06 30.70 6.54
N ASP A 190 2.73 29.75 5.88
CA ASP A 190 2.26 29.09 4.66
C ASP A 190 2.60 27.59 4.64
N GLU A 191 1.86 26.84 5.47
CA GLU A 191 1.94 25.38 5.56
C GLU A 191 1.79 24.65 4.21
N PRO A 192 0.90 25.05 3.27
CA PRO A 192 0.83 24.47 1.93
C PRO A 192 2.16 24.52 1.17
N ARG A 193 2.87 25.65 1.22
CA ARG A 193 4.16 25.81 0.54
C ARG A 193 5.25 24.94 1.16
N LEU A 194 5.28 24.85 2.49
CA LEU A 194 6.18 23.95 3.23
C LEU A 194 5.94 22.49 2.86
N LYS A 195 4.67 22.09 2.82
CA LYS A 195 4.25 20.74 2.44
C LYS A 195 4.75 20.39 1.03
N GLN A 196 4.59 21.29 0.06
CA GLN A 196 5.06 21.04 -1.30
C GLN A 196 6.58 20.85 -1.39
N HIS A 197 7.37 21.71 -0.71
CA HIS A 197 8.83 21.57 -0.71
C HIS A 197 9.29 20.23 -0.13
N ILE A 198 8.63 19.76 0.93
CA ILE A 198 8.92 18.46 1.53
C ILE A 198 8.57 17.32 0.57
N TYR A 199 7.47 17.42 -0.18
CA TYR A 199 7.04 16.37 -1.11
C TYR A 199 8.01 16.26 -2.29
N ASP A 200 8.43 17.40 -2.84
CA ASP A 200 9.41 17.47 -3.92
C ASP A 200 10.77 16.90 -3.46
N ALA A 201 11.24 17.30 -2.27
CA ALA A 201 12.51 16.81 -1.72
C ALA A 201 12.49 15.30 -1.44
N LEU A 202 11.33 14.78 -1.02
CA LEU A 202 11.14 13.36 -0.76
C LEU A 202 10.76 12.58 -2.03
N ASN A 203 10.77 13.19 -3.23
CA ASN A 203 10.35 12.54 -4.48
C ASN A 203 9.05 11.72 -4.33
N VAL A 204 8.08 12.24 -3.56
CA VAL A 204 6.81 11.57 -3.36
C VAL A 204 6.08 11.58 -4.70
N SER A 205 6.01 10.42 -5.35
CA SER A 205 5.31 10.32 -6.63
C SER A 205 3.81 10.24 -6.39
N ASP A 206 3.10 11.30 -6.77
CA ASP A 206 1.64 11.29 -6.81
C ASP A 206 1.12 10.17 -7.75
N ALA A 207 1.87 9.76 -8.77
CA ALA A 207 1.43 8.72 -9.71
C ALA A 207 1.17 7.36 -9.05
N ILE A 208 1.91 6.96 -8.02
CA ILE A 208 1.64 5.71 -7.29
C ILE A 208 0.50 5.92 -6.29
N MET A 209 0.49 7.09 -5.62
CA MET A 209 -0.52 7.43 -4.62
C MET A 209 -1.90 7.59 -5.23
N ASP A 210 -2.01 8.32 -6.34
CA ASP A 210 -3.25 8.52 -7.10
C ASP A 210 -3.79 7.21 -7.69
N ARG A 211 -2.91 6.23 -7.92
CA ARG A 211 -3.32 4.89 -8.36
C ARG A 211 -3.87 4.02 -7.23
N LEU A 212 -3.44 4.25 -5.97
CA LEU A 212 -3.74 3.35 -4.84
C LEU A 212 -4.66 3.96 -3.77
N MET A 213 -4.68 5.28 -3.61
CA MET A 213 -5.50 6.02 -2.65
C MET A 213 -6.64 6.73 -3.37
#